data_AF-A0A8H3CIR9-F1
#
_entry.id   AF-A0A8H3CIR9-F1
#
_cell.length_a   1.000
_cell.length_b   1.000
_cell.length_c   1.000
_cell.angle_alpha   90.00
_cell.angle_beta   90.00
_cell.angle_gamma   90.00
#
_symmetry.space_group_name_H-M   'P 1'
#
loop_
_entity.id
_entity.type
_entity.pdbx_description
1 polymer ?
#
loop_
_entity_poly.entity_id
_entity_poly.type
_entity_poly.pdbx_seq_one_letter_code
_entity_poly.pdbx_strand_id
1 'polypeptide(L)'
;MPNSHQRIAAFAHARQGVNKQGDFLARRCGVNRPDVLISLENYINVWHKLYLHHPAPSFAPFDPVRRDVVRARPPRNREPGVWDVALYLERPNRLRTTNDVYEKHGIERYRAGRVRAIFQLPAHLRLFYPGPLAYLEVFVPFDSTPSPFTKLHSTKFDFDSRGHRRTLVVPISDIFFASHLAPKYHTLDPGLELHAYTDLLSVGEKFWLNHYYNHHIFQFIQHWRRRRPTLAERLLYNLQRAQIAGPSSSF
;
A
#
# COMPACT_ATOMS: atom_id res chain seq x y z
N MET A 1 3.96 -21.61 -12.92
CA MET A 1 4.65 -20.76 -11.91
C MET A 1 5.21 -21.70 -10.85
N PRO A 2 6.51 -21.66 -10.49
CA PRO A 2 7.03 -22.50 -9.43
C PRO A 2 6.63 -21.89 -8.07
N ASN A 3 5.69 -22.54 -7.37
CA ASN A 3 5.37 -22.25 -5.98
C ASN A 3 6.46 -22.88 -5.11
N SER A 4 7.17 -22.07 -4.31
CA SER A 4 8.01 -22.61 -3.24
C SER A 4 7.23 -22.59 -1.94
N HIS A 5 7.01 -23.75 -1.34
CA HIS A 5 6.53 -23.84 0.04
C HIS A 5 7.64 -23.33 0.97
N GLN A 6 7.32 -22.34 1.80
CA GLN A 6 8.24 -21.84 2.83
C GLN A 6 7.55 -21.95 4.19
N ARG A 7 8.33 -22.30 5.21
CA ARG A 7 7.89 -22.19 6.60
C ARG A 7 7.68 -20.72 6.93
N ILE A 8 6.68 -20.40 7.76
CA ILE A 8 6.47 -19.01 8.22
C ILE A 8 7.74 -18.47 8.92
N ALA A 9 8.53 -19.33 9.59
CA ALA A 9 9.83 -18.96 10.17
C ALA A 9 10.83 -18.35 9.15
N ALA A 10 10.78 -18.77 7.89
CA ALA A 10 11.64 -18.29 6.81
C ALA A 10 11.08 -17.01 6.12
N PHE A 11 9.85 -16.64 6.48
CA PHE A 11 9.16 -15.46 5.99
C PHE A 11 9.47 -14.26 6.89
N ALA A 12 9.62 -13.07 6.30
CA ALA A 12 10.02 -11.81 6.91
C ALA A 12 9.73 -11.70 8.43
N HIS A 13 10.77 -11.54 9.25
CA HIS A 13 10.69 -11.40 10.72
C HIS A 13 9.55 -12.23 11.33
N ALA A 14 9.56 -13.55 11.12
CA ALA A 14 8.45 -14.49 11.31
C ALA A 14 7.40 -14.14 12.37
N ARG A 15 7.81 -13.71 13.56
CA ARG A 15 6.91 -13.26 14.64
C ARG A 15 6.04 -12.05 14.28
N GLN A 16 6.60 -11.04 13.62
CA GLN A 16 5.85 -9.88 13.13
C GLN A 16 4.88 -10.29 12.01
N GLY A 17 5.29 -11.16 11.10
CA GLY A 17 4.44 -11.68 10.03
C GLY A 17 3.19 -12.41 10.57
N VAL A 18 3.37 -13.29 11.56
CA VAL A 18 2.27 -14.02 12.23
C VAL A 18 1.27 -13.05 12.86
N ASN A 19 1.74 -12.09 13.64
CA ASN A 19 0.87 -11.11 14.30
C ASN A 19 0.06 -10.29 13.30
N LYS A 20 0.65 -9.92 12.15
CA LYS A 20 -0.05 -9.14 11.12
C LYS A 20 -1.07 -9.94 10.33
N GLN A 21 -0.85 -11.24 10.13
CA GLN A 21 -1.90 -12.12 9.59
C GLN A 21 -3.08 -12.22 10.55
N GLY A 22 -2.81 -12.33 11.86
CA GLY A 22 -3.84 -12.29 12.90
C GLY A 22 -4.62 -10.97 12.94
N ASP A 23 -3.92 -9.83 12.91
CA ASP A 23 -4.53 -8.51 12.84
C ASP A 23 -5.42 -8.36 11.59
N PHE A 24 -4.98 -8.86 10.44
CA PHE A 24 -5.77 -8.86 9.20
C PHE A 24 -7.04 -9.71 9.34
N LEU A 25 -6.93 -10.96 9.80
CA LEU A 25 -8.09 -11.84 9.97
C LEU A 25 -9.10 -11.28 10.97
N ALA A 26 -8.63 -10.78 12.11
CA ALA A 26 -9.50 -10.20 13.12
C ALA A 26 -10.19 -8.92 12.67
N ARG A 27 -9.41 -7.93 12.18
CA ARG A 27 -9.96 -6.60 11.87
C ARG A 27 -10.74 -6.56 10.55
N ARG A 28 -10.34 -7.39 9.58
CA ARG A 28 -10.83 -7.27 8.20
C ARG A 28 -11.73 -8.41 7.76
N CYS A 29 -11.55 -9.59 8.35
CA CYS A 29 -12.42 -10.74 8.11
C CYS A 29 -13.37 -11.03 9.29
N GLY A 30 -13.25 -10.29 10.41
CA GLY A 30 -14.14 -10.44 11.57
C GLY A 30 -13.92 -11.74 12.35
N VAL A 31 -12.76 -12.38 12.21
CA VAL A 31 -12.45 -13.65 12.87
C VAL A 31 -12.08 -13.42 14.32
N ASN A 32 -12.63 -14.19 15.25
CA ASN A 32 -12.24 -14.07 16.65
C ASN A 32 -10.77 -14.47 16.81
N ARG A 33 -10.01 -13.73 17.61
CA ARG A 33 -8.57 -13.99 17.82
C ARG A 33 -8.24 -15.44 18.26
N PRO A 34 -9.03 -16.12 19.11
CA PRO A 34 -8.80 -17.51 19.47
C PRO A 34 -8.83 -18.47 18.26
N ASP A 35 -9.60 -18.15 17.23
CA ASP A 35 -9.73 -18.98 16.02
C ASP A 35 -8.55 -18.77 15.05
N VAL A 36 -7.70 -17.78 15.31
CA VAL A 36 -6.51 -17.48 14.50
C VAL A 36 -5.28 -18.15 15.11
N LEU A 37 -5.27 -19.49 15.03
CA LEU A 37 -4.09 -20.28 15.41
C LEU A 37 -3.09 -20.31 14.27
N ILE A 38 -2.07 -19.45 14.36
CA ILE A 38 -0.93 -19.43 13.41
C ILE A 38 0.31 -19.90 14.15
N SER A 39 0.86 -21.04 13.74
CA SER A 39 2.13 -21.58 14.22
C SER A 39 3.25 -21.25 13.23
N LEU A 40 4.48 -21.07 13.75
CA LEU A 40 5.69 -20.93 12.93
C LEU A 40 5.97 -22.16 12.06
N GLU A 41 5.40 -23.31 12.43
CA GLU A 41 5.52 -24.56 11.71
C GLU A 41 4.58 -24.66 10.51
N ASN A 42 3.57 -23.78 10.44
CA ASN A 42 2.70 -23.76 9.27
C ASN A 42 3.48 -23.38 8.01
N TYR A 43 3.11 -24.03 6.91
CA TYR A 43 3.64 -23.73 5.59
C TYR A 43 2.75 -22.73 4.87
N ILE A 44 3.38 -21.78 4.20
CA ILE A 44 2.71 -20.83 3.33
C ILE A 44 3.30 -20.90 1.93
N ASN A 45 2.45 -20.64 0.95
CA ASN A 45 2.90 -20.40 -0.42
C ASN A 45 3.41 -18.97 -0.50
N VAL A 46 4.61 -18.79 -1.05
CA VAL A 46 5.23 -17.48 -1.22
C VAL A 46 5.56 -17.26 -2.69
N TRP A 47 5.20 -16.10 -3.21
CA TRP A 47 5.52 -15.66 -4.57
C TRP A 47 6.51 -14.52 -4.57
N HIS A 48 7.31 -14.46 -5.63
CA HIS A 48 8.34 -13.45 -5.83
C HIS A 48 7.89 -12.28 -6.71
N LYS A 49 6.74 -12.42 -7.40
CA LYS A 49 6.20 -11.45 -8.36
C LYS A 49 4.68 -11.43 -8.28
N LEU A 50 4.12 -10.23 -8.38
CA LEU A 50 2.72 -9.96 -8.63
C LEU A 50 2.61 -9.19 -9.94
N TYR A 51 1.76 -9.66 -10.85
CA TYR A 51 1.42 -8.97 -12.09
C TYR A 51 0.10 -8.23 -11.88
N LEU A 52 0.13 -6.91 -12.05
CA LEU A 52 -1.08 -6.08 -12.00
C LEU A 52 -1.49 -5.79 -13.43
N HIS A 53 -2.73 -6.12 -13.76
CA HIS A 53 -3.30 -5.86 -15.09
C HIS A 53 -4.25 -4.68 -14.98
N HIS A 54 -3.97 -3.63 -15.75
CA HIS A 54 -4.75 -2.40 -15.77
C HIS A 54 -5.54 -2.34 -17.07
N PRO A 55 -6.89 -2.38 -17.02
CA PRO A 55 -7.70 -2.08 -18.19
C PRO A 55 -7.50 -0.63 -18.62
N ALA A 56 -7.94 -0.30 -19.84
CA ALA A 56 -7.96 1.07 -20.31
C ALA A 56 -8.75 1.95 -19.31
N PRO A 57 -8.17 3.06 -18.83
CA PRO A 57 -8.89 3.94 -17.91
C PRO A 57 -10.04 4.62 -18.62
N SER A 58 -11.12 4.93 -17.89
CA SER A 58 -12.32 5.56 -18.45
C SER A 58 -12.05 6.92 -19.12
N PHE A 59 -10.97 7.61 -18.74
CA PHE A 59 -10.55 8.89 -19.32
C PHE A 59 -9.56 8.75 -20.49
N ALA A 60 -9.07 7.55 -20.79
CA ALA A 60 -8.26 7.25 -21.97
C ALA A 60 -8.63 5.83 -22.49
N PRO A 61 -9.84 5.66 -23.04
CA PRO A 61 -10.38 4.34 -23.39
C PRO A 61 -9.62 3.65 -24.54
N PHE A 62 -8.83 4.41 -25.30
CA PHE A 62 -8.01 3.90 -26.40
C PHE A 62 -6.60 3.47 -25.96
N ASP A 63 -6.23 3.67 -24.70
CA ASP A 63 -4.95 3.16 -24.17
C ASP A 63 -4.97 1.62 -24.14
N PRO A 64 -3.88 0.95 -24.51
CA PRO A 64 -3.80 -0.50 -24.43
C PRO A 64 -3.85 -0.97 -22.97
N VAL A 65 -4.26 -2.23 -22.76
CA VAL A 65 -4.15 -2.89 -21.45
C VAL A 65 -2.69 -2.86 -21.00
N ARG A 66 -2.44 -2.37 -19.79
CA ARG A 66 -1.10 -2.27 -19.24
C ARG A 66 -0.85 -3.32 -18.19
N ARG A 67 0.42 -3.70 -18.03
CA ARG A 67 0.85 -4.66 -17.04
C ARG A 67 1.99 -4.09 -16.21
N ASP A 68 1.74 -3.93 -14.92
CA ASP A 68 2.77 -3.60 -13.94
C ASP A 68 3.27 -4.87 -13.25
N VAL A 69 4.48 -4.83 -12.72
CA VAL A 69 5.08 -5.93 -11.97
C VAL A 69 5.57 -5.42 -10.63
N VAL A 70 5.16 -6.08 -9.55
CA VAL A 70 5.64 -5.84 -8.20
C VAL A 70 6.43 -7.05 -7.74
N ARG A 71 7.72 -6.87 -7.45
CA ARG A 71 8.62 -7.93 -7.00
C ARG A 71 8.80 -7.87 -5.48
N ALA A 72 8.84 -9.05 -4.87
CA ALA A 72 9.14 -9.23 -3.46
C ALA A 72 10.02 -10.47 -3.30
N ARG A 73 11.33 -10.26 -3.31
CA ARG A 73 12.32 -11.33 -3.32
C ARG A 73 13.38 -11.04 -2.26
N PRO A 74 13.58 -11.93 -1.28
CA PRO A 74 14.69 -11.79 -0.34
C PRO A 74 16.04 -11.92 -1.05
N PRO A 75 17.12 -11.39 -0.46
CA PRO A 75 18.47 -11.59 -0.97
C PRO A 75 18.77 -13.09 -1.03
N ARG A 76 19.48 -13.51 -2.06
CA ARG A 76 19.92 -14.91 -2.24
C ARG A 76 21.38 -14.91 -2.60
N ASN A 77 22.22 -15.55 -1.79
CA ASN A 77 23.65 -15.71 -2.00
C ASN A 77 24.32 -14.40 -2.49
N ARG A 78 24.55 -14.28 -3.81
CA ARG A 78 25.25 -13.17 -4.48
C ARG A 78 24.32 -12.13 -5.10
N GLU A 79 23.01 -12.29 -4.98
CA GLU A 79 22.03 -11.38 -5.54
C GLU A 79 21.34 -10.55 -4.45
N PRO A 80 21.25 -9.22 -4.63
CA PRO A 80 20.53 -8.37 -3.71
C PRO A 80 19.03 -8.72 -3.69
N GLY A 81 18.43 -8.49 -2.53
CA GLY A 81 16.98 -8.56 -2.39
C GLY A 81 16.31 -7.49 -3.25
N VAL A 82 15.11 -7.80 -3.74
CA VAL A 82 14.31 -6.89 -4.56
C VAL A 82 12.95 -6.76 -3.91
N TRP A 83 12.63 -5.56 -3.42
CA TRP A 83 11.36 -5.26 -2.78
C TRP A 83 10.82 -3.98 -3.38
N ASP A 84 9.97 -4.14 -4.39
CA ASP A 84 9.36 -3.03 -5.11
C ASP A 84 8.34 -2.31 -4.21
N VAL A 85 8.07 -1.05 -4.52
CA VAL A 85 7.04 -0.27 -3.84
C VAL A 85 5.75 -0.34 -4.66
N ALA A 86 4.62 -0.50 -3.98
CA ALA A 86 3.33 -0.46 -4.60
C ALA A 86 2.43 0.59 -3.95
N LEU A 87 1.52 1.17 -4.73
CA LEU A 87 0.42 1.97 -4.20
C LEU A 87 -0.73 1.03 -3.84
N TYR A 88 -1.16 1.06 -2.60
CA TYR A 88 -2.32 0.31 -2.13
C TYR A 88 -3.41 1.26 -1.64
N LEU A 89 -4.65 0.85 -1.83
CA LEU A 89 -5.82 1.56 -1.32
C LEU A 89 -5.86 1.44 0.20
N GLU A 90 -5.76 2.58 0.87
CA GLU A 90 -6.01 2.63 2.31
C GLU A 90 -7.51 2.57 2.54
N ARG A 91 -8.09 1.37 2.59
CA ARG A 91 -9.49 1.23 2.96
C ARG A 91 -9.65 1.67 4.43
N PRO A 92 -10.55 2.61 4.75
CA PRO A 92 -10.98 2.77 6.13
C PRO A 92 -11.58 1.44 6.61
N ASN A 93 -11.47 1.14 7.91
CA ASN A 93 -12.16 0.01 8.52
C ASN A 93 -13.57 -0.10 7.94
N ARG A 94 -13.96 -1.28 7.44
CA ARG A 94 -15.29 -1.57 6.86
C ARG A 94 -16.48 -1.28 7.80
N LEU A 95 -16.20 -0.88 9.05
CA LEU A 95 -17.15 -0.37 10.02
C LEU A 95 -17.59 1.09 9.76
N ARG A 96 -16.96 1.81 8.83
CA ARG A 96 -17.44 3.14 8.39
C ARG A 96 -18.34 2.99 7.18
N THR A 97 -19.54 3.55 7.31
CA THR A 97 -20.62 3.57 6.32
C THR A 97 -20.16 4.11 4.97
N THR A 98 -20.81 3.64 3.91
CA THR A 98 -20.53 3.90 2.48
C THR A 98 -20.66 5.36 2.03
N ASN A 99 -20.94 6.29 2.95
CA ASN A 99 -21.20 7.71 2.67
C ASN A 99 -20.25 8.62 3.47
N ASP A 100 -18.95 8.30 3.53
CA ASP A 100 -17.96 9.20 4.14
C ASP A 100 -17.43 10.21 3.10
N VAL A 101 -17.68 11.49 3.38
CA VAL A 101 -17.36 12.69 2.57
C VAL A 101 -15.87 13.04 2.64
N TYR A 102 -15.18 12.46 3.63
CA TYR A 102 -13.73 12.34 3.61
C TYR A 102 -13.27 11.19 2.72
N GLU A 103 -14.04 10.84 1.68
CA GLU A 103 -13.55 9.98 0.62
C GLU A 103 -12.35 10.69 0.01
N LYS A 104 -11.17 10.24 0.44
CA LYS A 104 -9.89 10.67 -0.08
C LYS A 104 -10.00 10.76 -1.60
N HIS A 105 -9.45 11.80 -2.21
CA HIS A 105 -9.50 11.98 -3.65
C HIS A 105 -8.12 11.81 -4.28
N GLY A 106 -8.09 11.27 -5.49
CA GLY A 106 -6.86 11.07 -6.24
C GLY A 106 -5.80 10.30 -5.45
N ILE A 107 -4.61 10.90 -5.33
CA ILE A 107 -3.46 10.27 -4.66
C ILE A 107 -3.67 10.05 -3.16
N GLU A 108 -4.55 10.83 -2.52
CA GLU A 108 -4.78 10.75 -1.06
C GLU A 108 -5.42 9.42 -0.64
N ARG A 109 -6.06 8.71 -1.59
CA ARG A 109 -6.67 7.38 -1.42
C ARG A 109 -5.63 6.29 -1.24
N TYR A 110 -4.43 6.56 -1.72
CA TYR A 110 -3.36 5.59 -1.82
C TYR A 110 -2.29 5.88 -0.80
N ARG A 111 -1.66 4.81 -0.33
CA ARG A 111 -0.40 4.88 0.38
C ARG A 111 0.63 4.04 -0.36
N ALA A 112 1.89 4.45 -0.27
CA ALA A 112 2.98 3.58 -0.65
C ALA A 112 3.16 2.48 0.40
N GLY A 113 3.45 1.28 -0.08
CA GLY A 113 3.90 0.16 0.73
C GLY A 113 5.04 -0.55 0.03
N ARG A 114 6.15 -0.75 0.74
CA ARG A 114 7.25 -1.59 0.24
C ARG A 114 6.84 -3.04 0.41
N VAL A 115 6.74 -3.78 -0.70
CA VAL A 115 6.25 -5.16 -0.68
C VAL A 115 7.37 -6.08 -0.23
N ARG A 116 7.27 -6.60 0.99
CA ARG A 116 8.28 -7.48 1.58
C ARG A 116 8.04 -8.93 1.22
N ALA A 117 6.79 -9.32 1.04
CA ALA A 117 6.44 -10.65 0.55
C ALA A 117 4.99 -10.75 0.06
N ILE A 118 4.72 -11.77 -0.75
CA ILE A 118 3.42 -12.06 -1.36
C ILE A 118 3.11 -13.52 -1.06
N PHE A 119 1.97 -13.81 -0.44
CA PHE A 119 1.72 -15.14 0.13
C PHE A 119 0.24 -15.49 0.22
N GLN A 120 -0.05 -16.75 0.51
CA GLN A 120 -1.39 -17.22 0.88
C GLN A 120 -1.36 -17.68 2.33
N LEU A 121 -2.49 -17.55 3.01
CA LEU A 121 -2.66 -18.08 4.35
C LEU A 121 -2.45 -19.61 4.38
N PRO A 122 -2.05 -20.15 5.54
CA PRO A 122 -2.07 -21.59 5.80
C PRO A 122 -3.43 -22.21 5.46
N ALA A 123 -3.44 -23.47 5.04
CA ALA A 123 -4.63 -24.14 4.50
C ALA A 123 -5.87 -24.01 5.41
N HIS A 124 -5.70 -24.17 6.72
CA HIS A 124 -6.80 -24.10 7.70
C HIS A 124 -7.38 -22.69 7.88
N LEU A 125 -6.64 -21.63 7.51
CA LEU A 125 -7.11 -20.24 7.59
C LEU A 125 -7.67 -19.73 6.26
N ARG A 126 -7.54 -20.50 5.18
CA ARG A 126 -8.08 -20.12 3.86
C ARG A 126 -9.61 -20.08 3.83
N LEU A 127 -10.27 -20.75 4.77
CA LEU A 127 -11.73 -20.66 4.93
C LEU A 127 -12.17 -19.23 5.27
N PHE A 128 -11.33 -18.48 5.99
CA PHE A 128 -11.60 -17.08 6.35
C PHE A 128 -11.20 -16.11 5.24
N TYR A 129 -10.13 -16.42 4.51
CA TYR A 129 -9.72 -15.65 3.34
C TYR A 129 -8.91 -16.52 2.35
N PRO A 130 -9.49 -16.91 1.20
CA PRO A 130 -8.81 -17.80 0.25
C PRO A 130 -7.83 -17.08 -0.68
N GLY A 131 -7.90 -15.75 -0.75
CA GLY A 131 -7.12 -14.95 -1.67
C GLY A 131 -5.63 -14.82 -1.27
N PRO A 132 -4.76 -14.47 -2.22
CA PRO A 132 -3.40 -14.06 -1.92
C PRO A 132 -3.35 -12.69 -1.22
N LEU A 133 -2.34 -12.53 -0.37
CA LEU A 133 -2.06 -11.39 0.48
C LEU A 133 -0.66 -10.85 0.20
N ALA A 134 -0.43 -9.59 0.57
CA ALA A 134 0.87 -8.95 0.54
C ALA A 134 1.23 -8.41 1.94
N TYR A 135 2.47 -8.64 2.36
CA TYR A 135 3.06 -8.07 3.56
C TYR A 135 3.86 -6.83 3.19
N LEU A 136 3.48 -5.68 3.76
CA LEU A 136 3.98 -4.36 3.40
C LEU A 136 4.68 -3.71 4.59
N GLU A 137 5.81 -3.05 4.35
CA GLU A 137 6.26 -1.92 5.18
C GLU A 137 5.58 -0.66 4.68
N VAL A 138 4.90 0.05 5.56
CA VAL A 138 3.96 1.11 5.19
C VAL A 138 4.63 2.48 5.29
N PHE A 139 4.26 3.35 4.35
CA PHE A 139 4.60 4.76 4.37
C PHE A 139 3.42 5.60 4.92
N VAL A 140 3.73 6.78 5.42
CA VAL A 140 2.69 7.76 5.80
C VAL A 140 1.92 8.22 4.55
N PRO A 141 0.71 8.80 4.69
CA PRO A 141 0.00 9.38 3.56
C PRO A 141 0.88 10.37 2.80
N PHE A 142 0.66 10.48 1.48
CA PHE A 142 1.34 11.49 0.68
C PHE A 142 0.95 12.89 1.12
N ASP A 143 1.90 13.83 1.02
CA ASP A 143 1.61 15.24 1.23
C ASP A 143 0.45 15.70 0.33
N SER A 144 -0.50 16.44 0.93
CA SER A 144 -1.71 16.93 0.26
C SER A 144 -1.41 17.95 -0.84
N THR A 145 -0.25 18.61 -0.76
CA THR A 145 0.29 19.55 -1.74
C THR A 145 1.55 18.97 -2.39
N PRO A 146 1.60 18.84 -3.73
CA PRO A 146 2.83 18.46 -4.39
C PRO A 146 3.86 19.60 -4.32
N SER A 147 5.15 19.25 -4.45
CA SER A 147 6.23 20.24 -4.55
C SER A 147 5.94 21.28 -5.64
N PRO A 148 6.11 22.59 -5.38
CA PRO A 148 5.88 23.61 -6.39
C PRO A 148 6.85 23.50 -7.57
N PHE A 149 8.06 22.98 -7.33
CA PHE A 149 9.13 22.86 -8.33
C PHE A 149 9.01 21.57 -9.14
N THR A 150 8.93 20.41 -8.47
CA THR A 150 8.96 19.10 -9.15
C THR A 150 7.57 18.54 -9.45
N LYS A 151 6.53 19.14 -8.86
CA LYS A 151 5.16 18.63 -8.86
C LYS A 151 5.08 17.18 -8.34
N LEU A 152 6.02 16.71 -7.52
CA LEU A 152 5.98 15.37 -6.92
C LEU A 152 5.36 15.42 -5.52
N HIS A 153 4.69 14.33 -5.13
CA HIS A 153 4.19 14.16 -3.76
C HIS A 153 5.26 13.51 -2.89
N SER A 154 5.40 13.96 -1.65
CA SER A 154 6.36 13.40 -0.70
C SER A 154 5.71 12.35 0.19
N THR A 155 6.50 11.42 0.71
CA THR A 155 6.15 10.53 1.81
C THR A 155 7.41 10.11 2.59
N LYS A 156 7.24 9.36 3.67
CA LYS A 156 8.29 8.74 4.50
C LYS A 156 7.75 7.46 5.13
N PHE A 157 8.64 6.62 5.68
CA PHE A 157 8.17 5.44 6.41
C PHE A 157 7.28 5.84 7.59
N ASP A 158 6.24 5.05 7.82
CA ASP A 158 5.43 5.12 9.02
C ASP A 158 6.13 4.29 10.10
N PHE A 159 6.33 4.88 11.28
CA PHE A 159 7.00 4.23 12.40
C PHE A 159 6.01 4.05 13.56
N ASP A 160 6.14 2.95 14.30
CA ASP A 160 5.39 2.74 15.53
C ASP A 160 6.02 3.51 16.71
N SER A 161 5.37 3.46 17.88
CA SER A 161 5.86 4.13 19.09
C SER A 161 7.19 3.58 19.61
N ARG A 162 7.68 2.46 19.06
CA ARG A 162 8.96 1.85 19.40
C ARG A 162 10.03 2.13 18.34
N GLY A 163 9.73 2.97 17.34
CA GLY A 163 10.65 3.30 16.26
C GLY A 163 10.82 2.22 15.20
N HIS A 164 9.98 1.17 15.18
CA HIS A 164 10.01 0.17 14.11
C HIS A 164 9.12 0.60 12.95
N ARG A 165 9.53 0.23 11.72
CA ARG A 165 8.68 0.43 10.53
C ARG A 165 7.35 -0.28 10.73
N ARG A 166 6.26 0.48 10.58
CA ARG A 166 4.92 -0.06 10.65
C ARG A 166 4.70 -1.00 9.47
N THR A 167 4.10 -2.16 9.77
CA THR A 167 3.83 -3.19 8.77
C THR A 167 2.36 -3.57 8.74
N LEU A 168 1.89 -4.00 7.57
CA LEU A 168 0.50 -4.33 7.30
C LEU A 168 0.40 -5.53 6.36
N VAL A 169 -0.63 -6.34 6.55
CA VAL A 169 -1.05 -7.37 5.58
C VAL A 169 -2.29 -6.87 4.85
N VAL A 170 -2.24 -6.84 3.52
CA VAL A 170 -3.36 -6.43 2.67
C VAL A 170 -3.70 -7.49 1.62
N PRO A 171 -4.97 -7.58 1.19
CA PRO A 171 -5.33 -8.26 -0.06
C PRO A 171 -4.52 -7.73 -1.23
N ILE A 172 -4.06 -8.59 -2.14
CA ILE A 172 -3.43 -8.09 -3.37
C ILE A 172 -4.41 -7.25 -4.21
N SER A 173 -5.72 -7.46 -4.05
CA SER A 173 -6.77 -6.69 -4.71
C SER A 173 -6.82 -5.22 -4.27
N ASP A 174 -6.14 -4.87 -3.17
CA ASP A 174 -5.99 -3.48 -2.76
C ASP A 174 -4.74 -2.82 -3.34
N ILE A 175 -3.82 -3.60 -3.91
CA ILE A 175 -2.63 -3.07 -4.58
C ILE A 175 -3.05 -2.64 -5.99
N PHE A 176 -2.85 -1.36 -6.28
CA PHE A 176 -3.39 -0.75 -7.49
C PHE A 176 -2.34 -0.30 -8.50
N PHE A 177 -1.12 0.04 -8.08
CA PHE A 177 -0.03 0.37 -9.01
C PHE A 177 1.31 -0.17 -8.49
N ALA A 178 2.18 -0.60 -9.39
CA ALA A 178 3.61 -0.58 -9.08
C ALA A 178 4.07 0.88 -9.08
N SER A 179 5.00 1.22 -8.20
CA SER A 179 5.42 2.61 -8.02
C SER A 179 6.89 2.74 -7.72
N HIS A 180 7.42 3.92 -8.00
CA HIS A 180 8.81 4.25 -7.74
C HIS A 180 8.89 5.40 -6.75
N LEU A 181 9.57 5.16 -5.63
CA LEU A 181 9.91 6.18 -4.65
C LEU A 181 11.38 6.54 -4.82
N ALA A 182 11.64 7.80 -5.17
CA ALA A 182 12.99 8.34 -5.25
C ALA A 182 13.35 9.01 -3.92
N PRO A 183 14.50 8.71 -3.29
CA PRO A 183 14.93 9.43 -2.10
C PRO A 183 15.05 10.92 -2.35
N LYS A 184 14.77 11.72 -1.33
CA LYS A 184 15.21 13.12 -1.31
C LYS A 184 16.69 13.12 -0.95
N TYR A 185 17.57 13.11 -1.96
CA TYR A 185 19.01 13.00 -1.74
C TYR A 185 19.58 14.06 -0.78
N HIS A 186 19.00 15.27 -0.77
CA HIS A 186 19.37 16.33 0.16
C HIS A 186 18.97 16.09 1.64
N THR A 187 18.25 15.01 1.94
CA THR A 187 17.91 14.58 3.31
C THR A 187 18.64 13.30 3.70
N LEU A 188 19.57 12.82 2.88
CA LEU A 188 20.45 11.71 3.28
C LEU A 188 21.52 12.23 4.23
N ASP A 189 22.03 11.33 5.07
CA ASP A 189 23.20 11.61 5.89
C ASP A 189 24.37 12.01 4.98
N PRO A 190 24.99 13.20 5.17
CA PRO A 190 26.12 13.66 4.37
C PRO A 190 27.32 12.71 4.41
N GLY A 191 27.48 11.91 5.48
CA GLY A 191 28.54 10.91 5.61
C GLY A 191 28.23 9.57 4.93
N LEU A 192 27.04 9.40 4.35
CA LEU A 192 26.63 8.13 3.76
C LEU A 192 27.23 7.93 2.36
N GLU A 193 28.08 6.93 2.23
CA GLU A 193 28.53 6.45 0.92
C GLU A 193 27.45 5.60 0.24
N LEU A 194 27.08 5.98 -0.99
CA LEU A 194 26.12 5.23 -1.80
C LEU A 194 26.85 4.29 -2.76
N HIS A 195 26.52 3.00 -2.67
CA HIS A 195 27.02 1.97 -3.57
C HIS A 195 25.89 1.37 -4.40
N ALA A 196 26.23 0.61 -5.44
CA ALA A 196 25.26 -0.01 -6.35
C ALA A 196 24.30 -1.00 -5.65
N TYR A 197 24.70 -1.56 -4.51
CA TYR A 197 23.91 -2.48 -3.70
C TYR A 197 23.22 -1.81 -2.51
N THR A 198 23.36 -0.49 -2.35
CA THR A 198 22.70 0.24 -1.27
C THR A 198 21.19 0.23 -1.51
N ASP A 199 20.47 -0.33 -0.55
CA ASP A 199 19.02 -0.24 -0.53
C ASP A 199 18.59 1.19 -0.14
N LEU A 200 18.33 2.01 -1.16
CA LEU A 200 17.95 3.42 -1.00
C LEU A 200 16.69 3.62 -0.14
N LEU A 201 15.77 2.65 -0.15
CA LEU A 201 14.60 2.69 0.74
C LEU A 201 14.97 2.38 2.18
N SER A 202 16.09 1.71 2.45
CA SER A 202 16.53 1.46 3.82
C SER A 202 17.22 2.65 4.45
N VAL A 203 17.96 3.44 3.67
CA VAL A 203 18.75 4.59 4.15
C VAL A 203 18.04 5.95 4.00
N GLY A 204 17.05 6.04 3.11
CA GLY A 204 16.33 7.29 2.87
C GLY A 204 15.37 7.66 4.00
N GLU A 205 15.36 8.94 4.37
CA GLU A 205 14.40 9.49 5.35
C GLU A 205 13.06 9.87 4.69
N LYS A 206 13.13 10.56 3.55
CA LYS A 206 11.97 11.08 2.80
C LYS A 206 12.09 10.71 1.34
N PHE A 207 10.95 10.54 0.69
CA PHE A 207 10.86 10.08 -0.68
C PHE A 207 9.86 10.89 -1.50
N TRP A 208 10.16 11.06 -2.78
CA TRP A 208 9.24 11.55 -3.79
C TRP A 208 8.58 10.37 -4.50
N LEU A 209 7.26 10.44 -4.68
CA LEU A 209 6.56 9.58 -5.63
C LEU A 209 6.91 9.99 -7.05
N ASN A 210 7.75 9.21 -7.72
CA ASN A 210 8.11 9.41 -9.11
C ASN A 210 6.98 8.89 -10.02
N HIS A 211 5.97 9.72 -10.24
CA HIS A 211 4.89 9.39 -11.16
C HIS A 211 5.27 9.51 -12.64
N TYR A 212 6.50 9.94 -12.96
CA TYR A 212 7.04 9.88 -14.32
C TYR A 212 7.64 8.51 -14.65
N TYR A 213 7.73 7.60 -13.67
CA TYR A 213 8.25 6.25 -13.85
C TYR A 213 7.50 5.42 -14.91
N ASN A 214 6.18 5.58 -14.97
CA ASN A 214 5.33 4.91 -15.95
C ASN A 214 4.29 5.92 -16.45
N HIS A 215 4.05 5.92 -17.77
CA HIS A 215 3.05 6.80 -18.38
C HIS A 215 1.63 6.56 -17.82
N HIS A 216 1.32 5.35 -17.37
CA HIS A 216 0.01 5.03 -16.79
C HIS A 216 -0.25 5.78 -15.47
N ILE A 217 0.67 5.66 -14.51
CA ILE A 217 0.56 6.39 -13.24
C ILE A 217 0.64 7.91 -13.46
N PHE A 218 1.43 8.36 -14.44
CA PHE A 218 1.45 9.76 -14.85
C PHE A 218 0.05 10.25 -15.26
N GLN A 219 -0.60 9.56 -16.22
CA GLN A 219 -1.94 9.92 -16.70
C GLN A 219 -2.96 9.95 -15.55
N PHE A 220 -2.94 8.96 -14.66
CA PHE A 220 -3.83 8.92 -13.50
C PHE A 220 -3.63 10.12 -12.57
N ILE A 221 -2.39 10.49 -12.25
CA ILE A 221 -2.12 11.67 -11.43
C ILE A 221 -2.57 12.95 -12.13
N GLN A 222 -2.34 13.10 -13.44
CA GLN A 222 -2.84 14.26 -14.19
C GLN A 222 -4.36 14.33 -14.18
N HIS A 223 -5.03 13.20 -14.38
CA HIS A 223 -6.48 13.11 -14.32
C HIS A 223 -7.01 13.51 -12.93
N TRP A 224 -6.41 12.99 -11.87
CA TRP A 224 -6.79 13.32 -10.49
C TRP A 224 -6.59 14.79 -10.15
N ARG A 225 -5.54 15.43 -10.68
CA ARG A 225 -5.30 16.86 -10.49
C ARG A 225 -6.37 17.72 -11.13
N ARG A 226 -6.79 17.36 -12.35
CA ARG A 226 -7.83 18.09 -13.10
C ARG A 226 -9.21 17.95 -12.45
N ARG A 227 -9.47 16.85 -11.75
CA ARG A 227 -10.76 16.56 -11.10
C ARG A 227 -10.76 16.78 -9.60
N ARG A 228 -9.75 17.44 -9.02
CA ARG A 228 -9.73 17.72 -7.59
C ARG A 228 -10.86 18.72 -7.27
N PRO A 229 -11.84 18.39 -6.41
CA PRO A 229 -12.89 19.32 -6.03
C PRO A 229 -12.27 20.57 -5.40
N THR A 230 -12.76 21.74 -5.80
CA THR A 230 -12.38 23.03 -5.24
C THR A 230 -12.79 23.13 -3.77
N LEU A 231 -12.17 24.03 -3.02
CA LEU A 231 -12.58 24.29 -1.63
C LEU A 231 -14.07 24.70 -1.57
N ALA A 232 -14.53 25.52 -2.51
CA ALA A 232 -15.92 25.95 -2.60
C ALA A 232 -16.88 24.78 -2.81
N GLU A 233 -16.58 23.87 -3.75
CA GLU A 233 -17.39 22.67 -3.98
C GLU A 233 -17.43 21.76 -2.74
N ARG A 234 -16.29 21.60 -2.05
CA ARG A 234 -16.24 20.82 -0.81
C ARG A 234 -17.06 21.45 0.32
N LEU A 235 -16.99 22.78 0.47
CA LEU A 235 -17.76 23.51 1.47
C LEU A 235 -19.26 23.44 1.17
N LEU A 236 -19.65 23.62 -0.09
CA LEU A 236 -21.04 23.57 -0.53
C LEU A 236 -21.65 22.18 -0.31
N TYR A 237 -20.91 21.13 -0.66
CA TYR A 237 -21.28 19.76 -0.37
C TYR A 237 -21.47 19.53 1.16
N ASN A 238 -20.55 20.03 1.99
CA ASN A 238 -20.63 19.88 3.45
C ASN A 238 -21.85 20.60 4.04
N LEU A 239 -22.16 21.81 3.54
CA LEU A 239 -23.34 22.58 3.96
C LEU A 239 -24.64 21.85 3.60
N GLN A 240 -24.75 21.33 2.38
CA GLN A 240 -25.90 20.53 1.95
C GLN A 240 -26.10 19.29 2.81
N ARG A 241 -25.02 18.58 3.17
CA ARG A 241 -25.11 17.41 4.06
C ARG A 241 -25.52 17.79 5.48
N ALA A 242 -25.00 18.89 6.04
CA ALA A 242 -25.37 19.34 7.38
C ALA A 242 -26.87 19.70 7.46
N GLN A 243 -27.43 20.23 6.38
CA GLN A 243 -28.86 20.52 6.27
C GLN A 243 -29.71 19.24 6.17
N ILE A 244 -29.23 18.21 5.45
CA ILE A 244 -29.91 16.90 5.35
C ILE A 244 -29.83 16.12 6.67
N ALA A 245 -28.81 16.35 7.49
CA ALA A 245 -28.61 15.72 8.80
C ALA A 245 -29.21 16.51 9.99
N GLY A 246 -30.09 17.48 9.73
CA GLY A 246 -30.79 18.25 10.77
C GLY A 246 -31.64 17.39 11.72
N PRO A 247 -31.96 17.89 12.92
CA PRO A 247 -32.35 17.07 14.06
C PRO A 247 -33.63 16.30 13.76
N SER A 248 -33.61 14.99 14.04
CA SER A 248 -34.82 14.20 14.18
C SER A 248 -35.67 14.85 15.28
N SER A 249 -36.69 15.60 14.87
CA SER A 249 -37.72 16.11 15.76
C SER A 249 -38.44 14.92 16.39
N SER A 250 -38.04 14.58 17.60
CA SER A 250 -38.79 13.70 18.50
C SER A 250 -40.07 14.42 18.92
N PHE A 251 -41.21 13.87 18.49
CA PHE A 251 -42.50 14.06 19.14
C PHE A 251 -42.57 13.21 20.40
#